data_AF-A0AAV3YY30-F1
#
_entry.id   AF-A0AAV3YY30-F1
#
_cell.length_a   1.000
_cell.length_b   1.000
_cell.length_c   1.000
_cell.angle_alpha   90.00
_cell.angle_beta   90.00
_cell.angle_gamma   90.00
#
_symmetry.space_group_name_H-M   'P 1'
#
loop_
_entity.id
_entity.type
_entity.pdbx_description
1 polymer ?
#
loop_
_entity_poly.entity_id
_entity_poly.type
_entity_poly.pdbx_seq_one_letter_code
_entity_poly.pdbx_strand_id
1 'polypeptide(L)'
;LKPNLHFVHWNEEGWKTGLCSVAPVGQPYSLLTLANNTCVHNTFSAVRDRFTKLYRRKAHLHHYTQVEGMEASDFSDSLESLNNVIEEYSSLEQTMGRPAVVEPRLNVVS
;
A
#
# COMPACT_ATOMS: atom_id res chain seq x y z
N LEU A 1 -5.38 15.14 17.26
CA LEU A 1 -5.09 14.15 16.19
C LEU A 1 -4.32 12.95 16.72
N LYS A 2 -3.10 13.12 17.27
CA LYS A 2 -2.25 12.02 17.77
C LYS A 2 -2.95 10.95 18.66
N PRO A 3 -3.84 11.27 19.63
CA PRO A 3 -4.40 10.24 20.52
C PRO A 3 -5.41 9.28 19.87
N ASN A 4 -5.93 9.60 18.68
CA ASN A 4 -6.89 8.75 17.96
C ASN A 4 -6.27 8.08 16.72
N LEU A 5 -4.98 8.25 16.48
CA LEU A 5 -4.28 7.66 15.34
C LEU A 5 -3.61 6.36 15.80
N HIS A 6 -3.97 5.26 15.14
CA HIS A 6 -3.35 3.96 15.38
C HIS A 6 -2.09 3.84 14.52
N PHE A 7 -0.94 3.97 15.17
CA PHE A 7 0.36 3.77 14.53
C PHE A 7 0.83 2.33 14.70
N VAL A 8 1.72 1.91 13.80
CA VAL A 8 2.43 0.64 13.87
C VAL A 8 3.41 0.65 15.04
N HIS A 9 3.58 -0.50 15.70
CA HIS A 9 4.38 -0.61 16.93
C HIS A 9 5.86 -0.25 16.75
N TRP A 10 6.40 -0.37 15.53
CA TRP A 10 7.80 -0.03 15.24
C TRP A 10 8.02 1.47 14.96
N ASN A 11 6.96 2.28 14.84
CA ASN A 11 7.07 3.71 14.58
C ASN A 11 5.85 4.52 15.06
N GLU A 12 5.93 5.07 16.27
CA GLU A 12 4.89 5.93 16.86
C GLU A 12 5.00 7.41 16.42
N GLU A 13 6.11 7.80 15.77
CA GLU A 13 6.36 9.16 15.28
C GLU A 13 6.16 9.27 13.74
N GLY A 14 5.34 8.39 13.17
CA GLY A 14 5.05 8.33 11.73
C GLY A 14 4.30 9.54 11.16
N TRP A 15 4.07 10.59 11.95
CA TRP A 15 3.38 11.81 11.54
C TRP A 15 4.35 12.99 11.43
N LYS A 16 4.39 13.64 10.26
CA LYS A 16 5.17 14.85 10.01
C LYS A 16 4.26 15.92 9.43
N THR A 17 4.45 17.16 9.87
CA THR A 17 3.69 18.32 9.40
C THR A 17 4.64 19.33 8.78
N GLY A 18 4.37 19.73 7.53
CA GLY A 18 5.05 20.83 6.86
C GLY A 18 4.10 22.02 6.72
N LEU A 19 4.64 23.24 6.80
CA LEU A 19 3.88 24.47 6.60
C LEU A 19 4.44 25.21 5.38
N CYS A 20 3.56 25.58 4.45
CA CYS A 20 3.88 26.42 3.31
C CYS A 20 3.23 27.80 3.52
N SER A 21 4.00 28.88 3.39
CA SER A 21 3.48 30.25 3.50
C SER A 21 2.75 30.70 2.23
N VAL A 22 2.95 30.00 1.11
CA VAL A 22 2.31 30.30 -0.18
C VAL A 22 1.08 29.43 -0.33
N ALA A 23 -0.09 30.06 -0.36
CA ALA A 23 -1.36 29.38 -0.60
C ALA A 23 -1.48 28.94 -2.07
N PRO A 24 -2.23 27.87 -2.37
CA PRO A 24 -2.50 27.49 -3.75
C PRO A 24 -3.40 28.51 -4.44
N VAL A 25 -3.32 28.55 -5.77
CA VAL A 25 -4.08 29.50 -6.59
C VAL A 25 -5.58 29.38 -6.33
N GLY A 26 -6.22 30.50 -5.99
CA GLY A 26 -7.68 30.57 -5.81
C GLY A 26 -8.21 30.05 -4.47
N GLN A 27 -7.34 29.71 -3.51
CA GLN A 27 -7.75 29.31 -2.17
C GLN A 27 -6.95 30.08 -1.11
N PRO A 28 -7.57 30.53 0.00
CA PRO A 28 -6.86 31.23 1.07
C PRO A 28 -5.97 30.29 1.90
N TYR A 29 -6.30 28.99 1.93
CA TYR A 29 -5.55 27.95 2.63
C TYR A 29 -5.90 26.57 2.07
N SER A 30 -5.01 25.60 2.26
CA SER A 30 -5.24 24.20 1.90
C SER A 30 -4.49 23.28 2.85
N LEU A 31 -4.99 22.06 3.03
CA LEU A 31 -4.30 20.99 3.73
C LEU A 31 -4.17 19.78 2.79
N LEU A 32 -2.96 19.23 2.69
CA LEU A 32 -2.70 17.96 2.01
C LEU A 32 -2.21 16.96 3.06
N THR A 33 -2.85 15.80 3.11
CA THR A 33 -2.43 14.68 3.94
C THR A 33 -2.00 13.53 3.05
N LEU A 34 -0.76 13.08 3.21
CA LEU A 34 -0.25 11.86 2.60
C LEU A 34 -0.12 10.82 3.70
N ALA A 35 -0.88 9.72 3.59
CA ALA A 35 -0.90 8.65 4.58
C ALA A 35 -0.67 7.30 3.90
N ASN A 36 0.38 6.59 4.34
CA ASN A 36 0.58 5.18 4.00
C ASN A 36 -0.17 4.35 5.05
N ASN A 37 -1.31 3.80 4.68
CA ASN A 37 -2.20 3.05 5.56
C ASN A 37 -2.37 1.62 5.07
N THR A 38 -2.63 0.70 6.00
CA THR A 38 -2.90 -0.71 5.66
C THR A 38 -4.17 -0.87 4.85
N CYS A 39 -5.17 0.01 5.04
CA CYS A 39 -6.46 -0.09 4.36
C CYS A 39 -6.39 0.06 2.82
N VAL A 40 -5.22 0.42 2.26
CA VAL A 40 -4.93 0.35 0.82
C VAL A 40 -5.17 -1.05 0.24
N HIS A 41 -5.03 -2.12 1.03
CA HIS A 41 -5.30 -3.50 0.59
C HIS A 41 -6.70 -3.69 0.02
N ASN A 42 -7.69 -2.92 0.49
CA ASN A 42 -9.06 -2.94 -0.04
C ASN A 42 -9.12 -2.43 -1.48
N THR A 43 -8.34 -1.39 -1.79
CA THR A 43 -8.27 -0.82 -3.15
C THR A 43 -7.61 -1.81 -4.10
N PHE A 44 -6.51 -2.43 -3.68
CA PHE A 44 -5.83 -3.48 -4.46
C PHE A 44 -6.71 -4.71 -4.67
N SER A 45 -7.46 -5.14 -3.65
CA SER A 45 -8.45 -6.20 -3.79
C SER A 45 -9.51 -5.87 -4.84
N ALA A 46 -10.03 -4.64 -4.86
CA ALA A 46 -10.98 -4.21 -5.88
C ALA A 46 -10.39 -4.20 -7.30
N VAL A 47 -9.11 -3.81 -7.44
CA VAL A 47 -8.39 -3.87 -8.72
C VAL A 47 -8.21 -5.33 -9.16
N ARG A 48 -7.75 -6.21 -8.27
CA ARG A 48 -7.60 -7.65 -8.49
C ARG A 48 -8.90 -8.29 -8.95
N ASP A 49 -10.01 -7.98 -8.30
CA ASP A 49 -11.31 -8.57 -8.61
C ASP A 49 -11.81 -8.12 -9.99
N ARG A 50 -11.60 -6.84 -10.35
CA ARG A 50 -11.89 -6.33 -11.70
C ARG A 50 -11.01 -6.99 -12.74
N PHE A 51 -9.71 -7.08 -12.50
CA PHE A 51 -8.75 -7.76 -13.36
C PHE A 51 -9.17 -9.22 -13.59
N THR A 52 -9.45 -9.96 -12.52
CA THR A 52 -9.84 -11.38 -12.59
C THR A 52 -11.09 -11.58 -13.45
N LYS A 53 -12.09 -10.69 -13.35
CA LYS A 53 -13.31 -10.75 -14.18
C LYS A 53 -12.99 -10.56 -15.67
N LEU A 54 -12.11 -9.64 -16.02
CA LEU A 54 -11.69 -9.38 -17.40
C LEU A 54 -10.82 -10.51 -17.94
N TYR A 55 -9.83 -10.94 -17.17
CA TYR A 55 -8.88 -11.97 -17.54
C TYR A 55 -9.54 -13.33 -17.77
N ARG A 56 -10.50 -13.71 -16.92
CA ARG A 56 -11.31 -14.94 -17.11
C ARG A 56 -12.07 -14.97 -18.43
N ARG A 57 -12.44 -13.80 -18.97
CA ARG A 57 -13.10 -13.65 -20.27
C ARG A 57 -12.12 -13.44 -21.42
N LYS A 58 -10.81 -13.45 -21.14
CA LYS A 58 -9.73 -13.09 -22.08
C LYS A 58 -9.97 -11.72 -22.75
N ALA A 59 -10.63 -10.80 -22.05
CA ALA A 59 -11.02 -9.51 -22.60
C ALA A 59 -9.76 -8.68 -22.90
N HIS A 60 -9.63 -8.23 -24.15
CA HIS A 60 -8.49 -7.42 -24.63
C HIS A 60 -7.10 -8.05 -24.46
N LEU A 61 -7.01 -9.35 -24.13
CA LEU A 61 -5.74 -10.01 -23.82
C LEU A 61 -4.76 -9.98 -25.01
N HIS A 62 -5.28 -10.09 -26.24
CA HIS A 62 -4.46 -10.07 -27.45
C HIS A 62 -3.69 -8.75 -27.66
N HIS A 63 -4.20 -7.61 -27.19
CA HIS A 63 -3.47 -6.33 -27.30
C HIS A 63 -2.17 -6.33 -26.51
N TYR A 64 -2.09 -7.19 -25.50
CA TYR A 64 -0.97 -7.32 -24.61
C TYR A 64 -0.04 -8.45 -25.06
N THR A 65 -0.57 -9.63 -25.33
CA THR A 65 0.25 -10.80 -25.73
C THR A 65 0.80 -10.74 -27.16
N GLN A 66 0.38 -9.75 -27.97
CA GLN A 66 0.98 -9.49 -29.29
C GLN A 66 2.19 -8.55 -29.22
N VAL A 67 2.44 -7.93 -28.06
CA VAL A 67 3.63 -7.11 -27.82
C VAL A 67 4.80 -8.05 -27.54
N GLU A 68 5.93 -7.81 -28.22
CA GLU A 68 7.16 -8.57 -27.98
C GLU A 68 7.59 -8.46 -26.51
N GLY A 69 7.89 -9.61 -25.89
CA GLY A 69 8.31 -9.67 -24.49
C GLY A 69 7.18 -9.64 -23.47
N MET A 70 5.91 -9.81 -23.88
CA MET A 70 4.79 -10.00 -22.97
C MET A 70 4.09 -11.34 -23.21
N GLU A 71 4.14 -12.22 -22.21
CA GLU A 71 3.58 -13.56 -22.23
C GLU A 71 2.33 -13.69 -21.34
N ALA A 72 1.55 -14.75 -21.55
CA ALA A 72 0.37 -15.01 -20.72
C ALA A 72 0.73 -15.34 -19.25
N SER A 73 1.93 -15.85 -19.00
CA SER A 73 2.48 -16.08 -17.65
C SER A 73 2.63 -14.78 -16.88
N ASP A 74 3.06 -13.69 -17.53
CA ASP A 74 3.29 -12.39 -16.87
C ASP A 74 2.05 -11.85 -16.16
N PHE A 75 0.86 -12.15 -16.69
CA PHE A 75 -0.42 -11.82 -16.06
C PHE A 75 -0.66 -12.60 -14.77
N SER A 76 -0.28 -13.88 -14.76
CA SER A 76 -0.42 -14.74 -13.59
C SER A 76 0.57 -14.34 -12.51
N ASP A 77 1.82 -14.06 -12.90
CA ASP A 77 2.90 -13.63 -12.01
C ASP A 77 2.58 -12.25 -11.38
N SER A 78 2.07 -11.32 -12.18
CA SER A 78 1.61 -10.01 -11.69
C SER A 78 0.43 -10.13 -10.74
N LEU A 79 -0.49 -11.07 -10.99
CA LEU A 79 -1.63 -11.33 -10.11
C LEU A 79 -1.18 -11.92 -8.77
N GLU A 80 -0.22 -12.83 -8.78
CA GLU A 80 0.40 -13.39 -7.57
C GLU A 80 1.12 -12.30 -6.77
N SER A 81 1.92 -11.47 -7.43
CA SER A 81 2.58 -10.32 -6.80
C SER A 81 1.56 -9.38 -6.12
N LEU A 82 0.45 -9.08 -6.80
CA LEU A 82 -0.63 -8.26 -6.23
C LEU A 82 -1.29 -8.93 -5.01
N ASN A 83 -1.51 -10.25 -5.05
CA ASN A 83 -2.06 -10.99 -3.92
C ASN A 83 -1.12 -10.94 -2.70
N ASN A 84 0.18 -11.12 -2.92
CA ASN A 84 1.18 -11.06 -1.84
C ASN A 84 1.14 -9.70 -1.14
N VAL A 85 1.09 -8.59 -1.90
CA VAL A 85 0.99 -7.24 -1.33
C VAL A 85 -0.31 -7.06 -0.53
N ILE A 86 -1.45 -7.56 -1.03
CA ILE A 86 -2.73 -7.50 -0.30
C ILE A 86 -2.63 -8.26 1.03
N GLU A 87 -2.05 -9.46 1.00
CA GLU A 87 -1.90 -10.33 2.17
C GLU A 87 -0.96 -9.73 3.21
N GLU A 88 0.17 -9.15 2.79
CA GLU A 88 1.10 -8.45 3.67
C GLU A 88 0.41 -7.33 4.44
N TYR A 89 -0.31 -6.44 3.74
CA TYR A 89 -1.04 -5.35 4.39
C TYR A 89 -2.18 -5.83 5.29
N SER A 90 -2.94 -6.86 4.89
CA SER A 90 -4.00 -7.45 5.71
C SER A 90 -3.43 -8.11 6.98
N SER A 91 -2.31 -8.81 6.86
CA SER A 91 -1.63 -9.45 7.99
C SER A 91 -1.09 -8.41 8.98
N LEU A 92 -0.49 -7.33 8.48
CA LEU A 92 -0.06 -6.21 9.31
C LEU A 92 -1.23 -5.58 10.08
N GLU A 93 -2.37 -5.35 9.42
CA GLU A 93 -3.57 -4.80 10.05
C GLU A 93 -4.10 -5.68 11.20
N GLN A 94 -4.10 -7.01 11.01
CA GLN A 94 -4.53 -7.98 12.03
C GLN A 94 -3.55 -8.07 13.22
N THR A 95 -2.27 -7.77 12.99
CA THR A 95 -1.21 -7.85 14.01
C THR A 95 -0.97 -6.54 14.75
N MET A 96 -1.56 -5.41 14.33
CA MET A 96 -1.41 -4.11 14.99
C MET A 96 -1.87 -4.09 16.47
N GLY A 97 -2.60 -5.10 16.94
CA GLY A 97 -2.99 -5.27 18.34
C GLY A 97 -2.09 -6.19 19.18
N ARG A 98 -1.04 -6.79 18.59
CA ARG A 98 -0.14 -7.70 19.31
C ARG A 98 1.09 -6.94 19.82
N PRO A 99 1.53 -7.16 21.08
CA PRO A 99 2.75 -6.55 21.58
C PRO A 99 3.94 -6.99 20.75
N ALA A 100 4.79 -6.04 20.39
CA ALA A 100 6.00 -6.30 19.63
C ALA A 100 6.89 -7.30 20.38
N VAL A 101 7.39 -8.33 19.69
CA VAL A 101 8.54 -9.08 20.18
C VAL A 101 9.73 -8.14 20.08
N VAL A 102 10.16 -7.59 21.22
CA VAL A 102 11.34 -6.74 21.27
C VAL A 102 12.56 -7.63 21.11
N GLU A 103 13.04 -7.78 19.88
CA GLU A 103 14.37 -8.34 19.66
C GLU A 103 15.41 -7.38 20.25
N PRO A 104 16.37 -7.87 21.06
CA PRO A 104 17.37 -7.02 21.67
C PRO A 104 18.18 -6.35 20.56
N ARG A 105 18.22 -5.00 20.56
CA ARG A 105 19.05 -4.24 19.63
C ARG A 105 20.51 -4.61 19.86
N LEU A 106 21.27 -4.79 18.77
CA LEU A 106 22.71 -5.02 18.86
C LEU A 106 23.37 -3.83 19.58
N ASN A 107 23.99 -4.09 20.72
CA ASN A 107 24.81 -3.10 21.40
C ASN A 107 26.09 -2.88 20.59
N VAL A 108 26.26 -1.68 20.04
CA VAL A 108 27.55 -1.27 19.46
C VAL A 108 28.48 -1.00 20.65
N VAL A 109 29.50 -1.83 20.81
CA VAL A 109 30.54 -1.62 21.82
C VAL A 109 31.36 -0.40 21.40
N SER A 110 31.37 0.64 22.25
CA SER A 110 32.17 1.85 22.09
C SER A 110 33.64 1.61 22.41
#